data_AF-A0A520FG42-F1
#
_entry.id   AF-A0A520FG42-F1
#
_cell.length_a   1.000
_cell.length_b   1.000
_cell.length_c   1.000
_cell.angle_alpha   90.00
_cell.angle_beta   90.00
_cell.angle_gamma   90.00
#
_symmetry.space_group_name_H-M   'P 1'
#
loop_
_entity.id
_entity.type
_entity.pdbx_description
1 polymer ?
#
loop_
_entity_poly.entity_id
_entity_poly.type
_entity_poly.pdbx_seq_one_letter_code
_entity_poly.pdbx_strand_id
1 'polypeptide(L)'
;MKDVVVLLPGIGGSVLARDGKDVWAPTPGAALAGVLSLGGNIKRLRLDGDDPDLDDLGDGVVATRLVPDFHFVPGLDWKIDGYTKFRNDVVRRFGVVPGDNYFEFPYDWRRDNRVAARALARRSHEWLSRWREKSGNADAKLVLVCHSMGGIVARLFLELLDGWRDTRTLVTFGTPYSGSVNALEFLVNGFRKGWGPFTVDLSALIRSFTSAYQLLPSYRCMAGDDGSWLALDHEKLDWSGTGLDAGRMSAAVRLHRHLRDAVDERLKSEHDGYDIRPVIGDFQPTKWAARLAGNKVETLTVRGPGESGGDGTVPKLSSIPHELMTGWKNAAFFSQKHGSLQNDDPVLDHVGGILTTAVLAPPNVFPAVNESVALLVDDVTTAEPLVIRARTGAEAARLVATVEPVAGGPSRRHPLSTTVDGWQQTSLDGLTAQDYRITVHAPGVHPVTDVASVVDLDEIARSVDV
;
A
#
# COMPACT_ATOMS: atom_id res chain seq x y z
N MET A 1 11.58 -3.59 14.49
CA MET A 1 11.52 -2.91 13.18
C MET A 1 12.91 -2.44 12.74
N LYS A 2 13.29 -2.60 11.46
CA LYS A 2 14.61 -2.15 10.93
C LYS A 2 14.61 -0.74 10.34
N ASP A 3 13.44 -0.27 9.93
CA ASP A 3 13.21 1.02 9.27
C ASP A 3 12.66 2.07 10.24
N VAL A 4 12.62 3.32 9.77
CA VAL A 4 12.02 4.46 10.49
C VAL A 4 10.56 4.61 10.10
N VAL A 5 9.65 4.56 11.07
CA VAL A 5 8.21 4.74 10.86
C VAL A 5 7.80 6.18 11.13
N VAL A 6 7.11 6.82 10.18
CA VAL A 6 6.62 8.20 10.31
C VAL A 6 5.11 8.24 10.18
N LEU A 7 4.41 8.80 11.17
CA LEU A 7 2.96 9.00 11.15
C LEU A 7 2.59 10.42 10.68
N LEU A 8 1.83 10.51 9.60
CA LEU A 8 1.32 11.75 9.04
C LEU A 8 -0.20 11.87 9.20
N PRO A 9 -0.71 12.89 9.90
CA PRO A 9 -2.13 13.09 10.08
C PRO A 9 -2.82 13.69 8.85
N GLY A 10 -4.15 13.60 8.82
CA GLY A 10 -5.01 14.32 7.87
C GLY A 10 -5.23 15.79 8.24
N ILE A 11 -6.05 16.48 7.44
CA ILE A 11 -6.47 17.86 7.71
C ILE A 11 -7.12 17.95 9.11
N GLY A 12 -6.73 18.94 9.91
CA GLY A 12 -7.18 19.08 11.30
C GLY A 12 -6.59 18.07 12.29
N GLY A 13 -5.69 17.18 11.85
CA GLY A 13 -5.10 16.15 12.71
C GLY A 13 -3.82 16.56 13.45
N SER A 14 -3.33 17.79 13.23
CA SER A 14 -2.27 18.41 14.03
C SER A 14 -2.86 19.50 14.92
N VAL A 15 -2.39 19.59 16.16
CA VAL A 15 -2.69 20.72 17.04
C VAL A 15 -1.95 21.95 16.51
N LEU A 16 -2.68 23.04 16.32
CA LEU A 16 -2.09 24.33 15.94
C LEU A 16 -2.08 25.28 17.12
N ALA A 17 -0.90 25.79 17.45
CA ALA A 17 -0.70 26.84 18.44
C ALA A 17 -0.35 28.15 17.71
N ARG A 18 -0.83 29.28 18.23
CA ARG A 18 -0.44 30.62 17.78
C ARG A 18 0.18 31.36 18.95
N ASP A 19 1.38 31.89 18.78
CA ASP A 19 2.10 32.65 19.81
C ASP A 19 2.18 31.89 21.16
N GLY A 20 2.43 30.59 21.09
CA GLY A 20 2.54 29.70 22.25
C GLY A 20 1.22 29.26 22.88
N LYS A 21 0.06 29.64 22.32
CA LYS A 21 -1.27 29.22 22.80
C LYS A 21 -1.96 28.32 21.80
N ASP A 22 -2.47 27.18 22.26
CA ASP A 22 -3.27 26.29 21.41
C ASP A 22 -4.53 27.00 20.90
N VAL A 23 -4.66 27.07 19.57
CA VAL A 23 -5.81 27.67 18.86
C VAL A 23 -6.70 26.58 18.26
N TRP A 24 -6.09 25.46 17.86
CA TRP A 24 -6.76 24.22 17.48
C TRP A 24 -6.17 23.08 18.30
N ALA A 25 -6.72 22.83 19.49
CA ALA A 25 -6.41 21.67 20.31
C ALA A 25 -7.72 21.07 20.81
N PRO A 26 -8.42 20.29 19.98
CA PRO A 26 -9.63 19.65 20.43
C PRO A 26 -9.25 18.61 21.50
N THR A 27 -9.84 18.68 22.69
CA THR A 27 -9.59 17.75 23.81
C THR A 27 -10.86 16.97 24.15
N PRO A 28 -10.75 15.71 24.59
CA PRO A 28 -11.89 14.98 25.15
C PRO A 28 -12.53 15.76 26.30
N GLY A 29 -13.86 15.86 26.31
CA GLY A 29 -14.59 16.50 27.41
C GLY A 29 -14.58 18.03 27.43
N ALA A 30 -14.23 18.70 26.33
CA ALA A 30 -14.39 20.15 26.23
C ALA A 30 -15.87 20.53 26.47
N ALA A 31 -16.13 21.19 27.60
CA ALA A 31 -17.45 21.71 27.96
C ALA A 31 -18.02 22.57 26.83
N LEU A 32 -19.35 22.69 26.75
CA LEU A 32 -20.04 23.50 25.73
C LEU A 32 -19.47 24.94 25.64
N ALA A 33 -19.01 25.51 26.75
CA ALA A 33 -18.32 26.81 26.81
C ALA A 33 -16.93 26.82 26.11
N GLY A 34 -16.19 25.72 26.14
CA GLY A 34 -14.91 25.56 25.43
C GLY A 34 -15.09 25.50 23.91
N VAL A 35 -16.15 24.81 23.45
CA VAL A 35 -16.57 24.78 22.04
C VAL A 35 -17.02 26.17 21.56
N LEU A 36 -17.71 26.95 22.41
CA LEU A 36 -18.08 28.34 22.13
C LEU A 36 -16.85 29.27 22.01
N SER A 37 -15.81 29.07 22.84
CA SER A 37 -14.55 29.82 22.73
C SER A 37 -13.72 29.43 21.50
N LEU A 38 -13.82 28.16 21.05
CA LEU A 38 -13.20 27.67 19.82
C LEU A 38 -13.75 28.40 18.59
N GLY A 39 -15.03 28.78 18.53
CA GLY A 39 -15.57 29.53 17.38
C GLY A 39 -14.94 30.92 17.17
N GLY A 40 -14.57 31.61 18.25
CA GLY A 40 -13.82 32.88 18.19
C GLY A 40 -12.32 32.68 17.96
N ASN A 41 -11.75 31.60 18.51
CA ASN A 41 -10.32 31.30 18.40
C ASN A 41 -9.97 30.69 17.02
N ILE A 42 -10.83 29.85 16.45
CA ILE A 42 -10.60 29.16 15.16
C ILE A 42 -10.58 30.15 13.99
N LYS A 43 -11.30 31.28 14.07
CA LYS A 43 -11.21 32.35 13.07
C LYS A 43 -9.81 32.97 13.00
N ARG A 44 -9.01 32.86 14.08
CA ARG A 44 -7.60 33.31 14.10
C ARG A 44 -6.66 32.41 13.30
N LEU A 45 -7.15 31.27 12.83
CA LEU A 45 -6.42 30.39 11.92
C LEU A 45 -6.55 30.83 10.46
N ARG A 46 -7.38 31.84 10.14
CA ARG A 46 -7.52 32.34 8.78
C ARG A 46 -6.15 32.72 8.20
N LEU A 47 -5.91 32.27 6.97
CA LEU A 47 -4.74 32.67 6.18
C LEU A 47 -5.08 33.92 5.37
N ASP A 48 -4.27 34.96 5.50
CA ASP A 48 -4.39 36.18 4.67
C ASP A 48 -3.62 36.06 3.35
N GLY A 49 -2.64 35.15 3.31
CA GLY A 49 -1.86 34.74 2.14
C GLY A 49 -1.14 33.44 2.44
N ASP A 50 -0.72 32.72 1.41
CA ASP A 50 0.02 31.47 1.57
C ASP A 50 0.99 31.30 0.41
N ASP A 51 2.15 31.94 0.53
CA ASP A 51 3.23 31.78 -0.43
C ASP A 51 3.80 30.34 -0.29
N PRO A 52 3.67 29.49 -1.33
CA PRO A 52 4.11 28.11 -1.25
C PRO A 52 5.63 27.95 -1.14
N ASP A 53 6.42 28.98 -1.44
CA ASP A 53 7.89 28.95 -1.38
C ASP A 53 8.42 29.37 0.00
N LEU A 54 7.60 30.00 0.83
CA LEU A 54 7.94 30.33 2.21
C LEU A 54 7.64 29.16 3.15
N ASP A 55 8.65 28.71 3.89
CA ASP A 55 8.47 27.66 4.91
C ASP A 55 7.75 28.17 6.17
N ASP A 56 7.87 29.46 6.47
CA ASP A 56 7.18 30.15 7.57
C ASP A 56 6.51 31.43 7.02
N LEU A 57 5.23 31.63 7.34
CA LEU A 57 4.48 32.84 6.98
C LEU A 57 4.69 33.99 7.96
N GLY A 58 5.28 33.73 9.13
CA GLY A 58 5.37 34.71 10.21
C GLY A 58 4.01 35.05 10.84
N ASP A 59 2.97 34.22 10.63
CA ASP A 59 1.62 34.42 11.21
C ASP A 59 1.51 33.96 12.67
N GLY A 60 2.62 33.45 13.23
CA GLY A 60 2.76 32.96 14.59
C GLY A 60 2.21 31.57 14.82
N VAL A 61 1.70 30.90 13.78
CA VAL A 61 1.06 29.58 13.91
C VAL A 61 2.05 28.45 13.65
N VAL A 62 2.07 27.48 14.56
CA VAL A 62 2.93 26.30 14.49
C VAL A 62 2.15 25.03 14.82
N ALA A 63 2.48 23.94 14.13
CA ALA A 63 1.95 22.62 14.43
C ALA A 63 2.82 21.93 15.48
N THR A 64 2.23 21.61 16.64
CA THR A 64 3.00 21.20 17.82
C THR A 64 2.99 19.69 18.06
N ARG A 65 1.85 19.03 17.85
CA ARG A 65 1.66 17.61 18.11
C ARG A 65 0.50 17.05 17.29
N LEU A 66 0.41 15.73 17.20
CA LEU A 66 -0.79 15.09 16.68
C LEU A 66 -1.93 15.23 17.69
N VAL A 67 -3.12 15.25 17.14
CA VAL A 67 -4.36 15.40 17.86
C VAL A 67 -4.71 14.05 18.53
N PRO A 68 -4.77 13.94 19.87
CA PRO A 68 -4.64 12.66 20.57
C PRO A 68 -5.89 11.76 20.53
N ASP A 69 -7.08 12.24 20.92
CA ASP A 69 -8.23 11.38 21.23
C ASP A 69 -9.56 11.93 20.73
N PHE A 70 -10.49 11.07 20.30
CA PHE A 70 -11.81 11.39 19.70
C PHE A 70 -12.29 12.84 19.80
N HIS A 71 -12.40 13.48 18.64
CA HIS A 71 -12.91 14.83 18.52
C HIS A 71 -14.34 14.78 18.03
N PHE A 72 -15.27 15.05 18.94
CA PHE A 72 -16.60 15.49 18.58
C PHE A 72 -16.67 17.00 18.81
N VAL A 73 -16.86 17.75 17.73
CA VAL A 73 -17.28 19.16 17.85
C VAL A 73 -18.79 19.20 17.59
N PRO A 74 -19.64 19.31 18.64
CA PRO A 74 -21.08 19.43 18.49
C PRO A 74 -21.44 20.55 17.51
N GLY A 75 -22.29 20.25 16.53
CA GLY A 75 -22.70 21.19 15.50
C GLY A 75 -21.86 21.16 14.21
N LEU A 76 -20.57 20.78 14.24
CA LEU A 76 -19.73 20.76 13.02
C LEU A 76 -19.74 19.42 12.26
N ASP A 77 -20.35 18.36 12.80
CA ASP A 77 -20.29 16.97 12.30
C ASP A 77 -18.88 16.43 12.01
N TRP A 78 -17.85 17.13 12.50
CA TRP A 78 -16.45 16.74 12.37
C TRP A 78 -16.14 15.69 13.43
N LYS A 79 -16.12 14.42 13.01
CA LYS A 79 -15.83 13.25 13.84
C LYS A 79 -14.56 12.59 13.33
N ILE A 80 -13.45 12.85 14.00
CA ILE A 80 -12.19 12.16 13.73
C ILE A 80 -11.76 11.52 15.05
N ASP A 81 -11.52 10.22 15.02
CA ASP A 81 -10.86 9.54 16.11
C ASP A 81 -9.39 10.02 16.14
N GLY A 82 -8.92 10.53 17.27
CA GLY A 82 -7.54 10.98 17.40
C GLY A 82 -6.51 9.85 17.21
N TYR A 83 -5.22 10.17 17.22
CA TYR A 83 -4.16 9.22 16.85
C TYR A 83 -3.60 8.37 17.99
N THR A 84 -4.07 8.52 19.24
CA THR A 84 -3.54 7.80 20.42
C THR A 84 -3.60 6.29 20.26
N LYS A 85 -4.75 5.72 19.87
CA LYS A 85 -4.91 4.27 19.72
C LYS A 85 -3.96 3.75 18.64
N PHE A 86 -4.04 4.32 17.44
CA PHE A 86 -3.15 3.99 16.33
C PHE A 86 -1.66 4.06 16.74
N ARG A 87 -1.21 5.15 17.37
CA ARG A 87 0.16 5.31 17.88
C ARG A 87 0.55 4.17 18.83
N ASN A 88 -0.29 3.91 19.83
CA ASN A 88 -0.01 2.89 20.83
C ASN A 88 0.08 1.50 20.19
N ASP A 89 -0.78 1.21 19.22
CA ASP A 89 -0.75 -0.04 18.46
C ASP A 89 0.49 -0.15 17.58
N VAL A 90 0.89 0.91 16.89
CA VAL A 90 2.12 0.94 16.09
C VAL A 90 3.34 0.66 16.96
N VAL A 91 3.49 1.38 18.08
CA VAL A 91 4.60 1.19 19.02
C VAL A 91 4.61 -0.25 19.55
N ARG A 92 3.46 -0.74 20.02
CA ARG A 92 3.32 -2.07 20.61
C ARG A 92 3.57 -3.19 19.60
N ARG A 93 2.96 -3.12 18.42
CA ARG A 93 2.95 -4.21 17.44
C ARG A 93 4.22 -4.26 16.60
N PHE A 94 4.83 -3.11 16.30
CA PHE A 94 6.04 -3.05 15.47
C PHE A 94 7.34 -3.01 16.27
N GLY A 95 7.25 -2.83 17.60
CA GLY A 95 8.41 -2.70 18.46
C GLY A 95 9.29 -1.51 18.05
N VAL A 96 8.65 -0.44 17.58
CA VAL A 96 9.32 0.82 17.28
C VAL A 96 9.44 1.64 18.56
N VAL A 97 10.49 2.44 18.66
CA VAL A 97 10.83 3.25 19.82
C VAL A 97 10.61 4.73 19.46
N PRO A 98 9.66 5.41 20.10
CA PRO A 98 9.44 6.84 19.90
C PRO A 98 10.72 7.65 20.09
N GLY A 99 11.00 8.54 19.14
CA GLY A 99 12.21 9.39 19.15
C GLY A 99 13.46 8.73 18.53
N ASP A 100 13.44 7.42 18.31
CA ASP A 100 14.51 6.67 17.67
C ASP A 100 14.15 6.26 16.23
N ASN A 101 13.19 5.33 16.08
CA ASN A 101 12.70 4.85 14.79
C ASN A 101 11.19 4.95 14.63
N TYR A 102 10.55 5.76 15.49
CA TYR A 102 9.17 6.19 15.33
C TYR A 102 9.05 7.69 15.56
N PHE A 103 8.44 8.37 14.59
CA PHE A 103 8.21 9.81 14.62
C PHE A 103 6.78 10.15 14.23
N GLU A 104 6.21 11.11 14.94
CA GLU A 104 4.99 11.78 14.53
C GLU A 104 5.36 13.05 13.75
N PHE A 105 4.63 13.35 12.68
CA PHE A 105 4.88 14.51 11.85
C PHE A 105 3.69 15.49 11.90
N PRO A 106 3.56 16.31 12.95
CA PRO A 106 2.61 17.41 12.95
C PRO A 106 3.06 18.47 11.92
N TYR A 107 2.11 18.94 11.12
CA TYR A 107 2.30 20.01 10.14
C TYR A 107 1.09 20.95 10.12
N ASP A 108 1.31 22.17 9.62
CA ASP A 108 0.25 23.16 9.44
C ASP A 108 -0.66 22.78 8.28
N TRP A 109 -1.77 22.14 8.61
CA TRP A 109 -2.74 21.62 7.65
C TRP A 109 -3.56 22.70 6.92
N ARG A 110 -3.32 24.00 7.18
CA ARG A 110 -3.97 25.11 6.49
C ARG A 110 -3.26 25.46 5.18
N ARG A 111 -1.93 25.26 5.16
CA ARG A 111 -1.01 25.73 4.11
C ARG A 111 -0.93 24.78 2.93
N ASP A 112 -0.30 25.24 1.85
CA ASP A 112 0.06 24.41 0.70
C ASP A 112 0.83 23.16 1.15
N ASN A 113 0.36 21.98 0.73
CA ASN A 113 0.94 20.69 1.11
C ASN A 113 2.41 20.54 0.70
N ARG A 114 2.91 21.33 -0.27
CA ARG A 114 4.34 21.36 -0.64
C ARG A 114 5.23 21.88 0.49
N VAL A 115 4.72 22.79 1.33
CA VAL A 115 5.44 23.27 2.52
C VAL A 115 5.67 22.13 3.50
N ALA A 116 4.61 21.36 3.78
CA ALA A 116 4.70 20.18 4.64
C ALA A 116 5.60 19.09 4.02
N ALA A 117 5.57 18.91 2.69
CA ALA A 117 6.44 17.95 2.00
C ALA A 117 7.93 18.32 2.12
N ARG A 118 8.30 19.61 1.98
CA ARG A 118 9.68 20.08 2.20
C ARG A 118 10.13 19.89 3.65
N ALA A 119 9.24 20.17 4.61
CA ALA A 119 9.52 19.91 6.02
C ALA A 119 9.70 18.40 6.31
N LEU A 120 8.90 17.54 5.67
CA LEU A 120 9.04 16.09 5.76
C LEU A 120 10.38 15.64 5.18
N ALA A 121 10.80 16.16 4.03
CA ALA A 121 12.08 15.84 3.41
C ALA A 121 13.26 16.10 4.35
N ARG A 122 13.32 17.30 4.94
CA ARG A 122 14.37 17.68 5.90
C ARG A 122 14.41 16.76 7.12
N ARG A 123 13.25 16.58 7.78
CA ARG A 123 13.18 15.75 8.98
C ARG A 123 13.47 14.28 8.70
N SER A 124 13.01 13.76 7.56
CA SER A 124 13.23 12.36 7.17
C SER A 124 14.72 12.06 6.97
N HIS A 125 15.47 12.98 6.36
CA HIS A 125 16.91 12.84 6.22
C HIS A 125 17.62 12.76 7.58
N GLU A 126 17.28 13.67 8.51
CA GLU A 126 17.83 13.68 9.87
C GLU A 126 17.49 12.40 10.65
N TRP A 127 16.24 11.94 10.56
CA TRP A 127 15.78 10.72 11.24
C TRP A 127 16.48 9.47 10.71
N LEU A 128 16.56 9.33 9.38
CA LEU A 128 17.24 8.19 8.76
C LEU A 128 18.72 8.19 9.06
N SER A 129 19.39 9.33 8.95
CA SER A 129 20.83 9.43 9.24
C SER A 129 21.13 8.97 10.67
N ARG A 130 20.42 9.52 11.66
CA ARG A 130 20.58 9.14 13.07
C ARG A 130 20.25 7.67 13.32
N TRP A 131 19.22 7.14 12.67
CA TRP A 131 18.83 5.75 12.87
C TRP A 131 19.81 4.77 12.22
N ARG A 132 20.31 5.05 11.01
CA ARG A 132 21.34 4.24 10.33
C ARG A 132 22.61 4.17 11.17
N GLU A 133 23.03 5.30 11.75
CA GLU A 133 24.17 5.35 12.67
C GLU A 133 23.92 4.55 13.95
N LYS A 134 22.81 4.82 14.65
CA LYS A 134 22.47 4.19 15.93
C LYS A 134 22.26 2.68 15.82
N SER A 135 21.61 2.23 14.75
CA SER A 135 21.25 0.82 14.54
C SER A 135 22.35 0.02 13.82
N GLY A 136 23.33 0.69 13.20
CA GLY A 136 24.31 0.06 12.31
C GLY A 136 23.71 -0.49 11.00
N ASN A 137 22.44 -0.23 10.71
CA ASN A 137 21.76 -0.70 9.52
C ASN A 137 21.76 0.37 8.42
N ALA A 138 22.75 0.33 7.53
CA ALA A 138 22.84 1.26 6.41
C ALA A 138 21.64 1.19 5.44
N ASP A 139 20.96 0.04 5.37
CA ASP A 139 19.81 -0.20 4.48
C ASP A 139 18.47 0.24 5.06
N ALA A 140 18.46 0.86 6.25
CA ALA A 140 17.23 1.39 6.84
C ALA A 140 16.61 2.46 5.93
N LYS A 141 15.30 2.36 5.70
CA LYS A 141 14.49 3.27 4.89
C LYS A 141 13.30 3.81 5.71
N LEU A 142 12.48 4.65 5.10
CA LEU A 142 11.24 5.15 5.67
C LEU A 142 10.08 4.18 5.44
N VAL A 143 9.21 4.09 6.43
CA VAL A 143 7.85 3.59 6.31
C VAL A 143 6.92 4.74 6.67
N LEU A 144 6.25 5.28 5.66
CA LEU A 144 5.34 6.40 5.84
C LEU A 144 3.94 5.86 6.07
N VAL A 145 3.31 6.27 7.16
CA VAL A 145 1.96 5.85 7.52
C VAL A 145 1.07 7.08 7.61
N CYS A 146 0.16 7.21 6.65
CA CYS A 146 -0.49 8.48 6.37
C CYS A 146 -2.01 8.37 6.41
N HIS A 147 -2.67 9.29 7.09
CA HIS A 147 -4.12 9.39 7.10
C HIS A 147 -4.60 10.56 6.23
N SER A 148 -5.59 10.31 5.38
CA SER A 148 -6.29 11.34 4.60
C SER A 148 -5.30 12.25 3.84
N MET A 149 -5.37 13.57 4.03
CA MET A 149 -4.47 14.54 3.38
C MET A 149 -2.97 14.31 3.64
N GLY A 150 -2.60 13.65 4.75
CA GLY A 150 -1.21 13.29 5.02
C GLY A 150 -0.61 12.40 3.93
N GLY A 151 -1.42 11.60 3.23
CA GLY A 151 -0.96 10.80 2.09
C GLY A 151 -0.62 11.67 0.88
N ILE A 152 -1.31 12.79 0.66
CA ILE A 152 -0.95 13.75 -0.39
C ILE A 152 0.39 14.42 -0.06
N VAL A 153 0.59 14.84 1.20
CA VAL A 153 1.88 15.39 1.66
C VAL A 153 3.03 14.40 1.42
N ALA A 154 2.82 13.12 1.80
CA ALA A 154 3.79 12.07 1.55
C ALA A 154 4.07 11.89 0.06
N ARG A 155 3.05 11.88 -0.81
CA ARG A 155 3.25 11.74 -2.26
C ARG A 155 4.01 12.91 -2.88
N LEU A 156 3.76 14.14 -2.44
CA LEU A 156 4.54 15.31 -2.88
C LEU A 156 6.01 15.18 -2.47
N PHE A 157 6.29 14.71 -1.26
CA PHE A 157 7.66 14.42 -0.82
C PHE A 157 8.30 13.31 -1.65
N LEU A 158 7.58 12.20 -1.84
CA LEU A 158 8.10 11.03 -2.52
C LEU A 158 8.41 11.34 -3.98
N GLU A 159 7.52 12.03 -4.69
CA GLU A 159 7.57 12.16 -6.15
C GLU A 159 8.20 13.47 -6.63
N LEU A 160 8.13 14.55 -5.83
CA LEU A 160 8.66 15.87 -6.22
C LEU A 160 9.93 16.28 -5.48
N LEU A 161 10.32 15.55 -4.43
CA LEU A 161 11.51 15.84 -3.61
C LEU A 161 12.41 14.61 -3.44
N ASP A 162 12.34 13.67 -4.39
CA ASP A 162 13.14 12.43 -4.42
C ASP A 162 13.02 11.51 -3.18
N GLY A 163 12.00 11.73 -2.34
CA GLY A 163 11.77 10.93 -1.14
C GLY A 163 11.55 9.44 -1.41
N TRP A 164 11.17 9.09 -2.64
CA TRP A 164 11.02 7.72 -3.11
C TRP A 164 12.29 6.88 -2.94
N ARG A 165 13.48 7.48 -3.03
CA ARG A 165 14.78 6.78 -2.91
C ARG A 165 14.99 6.18 -1.52
N ASP A 166 14.58 6.94 -0.51
CA ASP A 166 14.77 6.63 0.91
C ASP A 166 13.55 5.96 1.56
N THR A 167 12.49 5.68 0.79
CA THR A 167 11.26 5.09 1.31
C THR A 167 11.12 3.64 0.88
N ARG A 168 10.76 2.76 1.83
CA ARG A 168 10.44 1.35 1.55
C ARG A 168 8.95 1.18 1.26
N THR A 169 8.11 1.79 2.09
CA THR A 169 6.67 1.57 2.03
C THR A 169 5.89 2.84 2.39
N LEU A 170 4.85 3.11 1.61
CA LEU A 170 3.80 4.08 1.91
C LEU A 170 2.50 3.34 2.23
N VAL A 171 2.04 3.45 3.48
CA VAL A 171 0.72 2.98 3.92
C VAL A 171 -0.21 4.18 4.02
N THR A 172 -1.38 4.13 3.37
CA THR A 172 -2.33 5.24 3.39
C THR A 172 -3.72 4.83 3.81
N PHE A 173 -4.36 5.58 4.71
CA PHE A 173 -5.76 5.40 5.11
C PHE A 173 -6.63 6.47 4.49
N GLY A 174 -7.59 6.09 3.63
CA GLY A 174 -8.58 7.01 3.07
C GLY A 174 -7.97 8.24 2.38
N THR A 175 -6.76 8.14 1.83
CA THR A 175 -6.08 9.28 1.20
C THR A 175 -6.81 9.68 -0.08
N PRO A 176 -7.28 10.93 -0.24
CA PRO A 176 -7.96 11.38 -1.45
C PRO A 176 -6.93 11.71 -2.55
N TYR A 177 -6.29 10.69 -3.14
CA TYR A 177 -5.31 10.84 -4.22
C TYR A 177 -5.87 11.65 -5.40
N SER A 178 -7.17 11.53 -5.69
CA SER A 178 -7.85 12.31 -6.73
C SER A 178 -8.81 13.35 -6.17
N GLY A 179 -8.71 13.72 -4.89
CA GLY A 179 -9.58 14.71 -4.23
C GLY A 179 -10.95 14.17 -3.81
N SER A 180 -11.81 15.06 -3.28
CA SER A 180 -13.15 14.70 -2.77
C SER A 180 -14.20 15.75 -3.11
N VAL A 181 -15.41 15.30 -3.46
CA VAL A 181 -16.53 16.22 -3.74
C VAL A 181 -16.95 17.01 -2.50
N ASN A 182 -16.69 16.51 -1.29
CA ASN A 182 -16.88 17.28 -0.05
C ASN A 182 -16.09 18.59 -0.06
N ALA A 183 -14.82 18.58 -0.51
CA ALA A 183 -14.02 19.80 -0.60
C ALA A 183 -14.65 20.82 -1.56
N LEU A 184 -15.15 20.35 -2.71
CA LEU A 184 -15.85 21.20 -3.68
C LEU A 184 -17.11 21.82 -3.06
N GLU A 185 -17.94 21.02 -2.40
CA GLU A 185 -19.15 21.50 -1.74
C GLU A 185 -18.83 22.56 -0.68
N PHE A 186 -17.83 22.33 0.18
CA PHE A 186 -17.47 23.27 1.24
C PHE A 186 -16.94 24.60 0.68
N LEU A 187 -16.17 24.56 -0.41
CA LEU A 187 -15.64 25.76 -1.05
C LEU A 187 -16.74 26.53 -1.80
N VAL A 188 -17.60 25.83 -2.55
CA VAL A 188 -18.67 26.47 -3.33
C VAL A 188 -19.86 26.87 -2.44
N ASN A 189 -20.51 25.92 -1.79
CA ASN A 189 -21.73 26.14 -1.01
C ASN A 189 -21.46 26.80 0.35
N GLY A 190 -20.21 26.75 0.81
CA GLY A 190 -19.82 27.21 2.14
C GLY A 190 -19.98 26.13 3.20
N PHE A 191 -19.47 26.42 4.39
CA PHE A 191 -19.56 25.55 5.56
C PHE A 191 -20.27 26.29 6.69
N ARG A 192 -21.59 26.16 6.68
CA ARG A 192 -22.48 26.69 7.73
C ARG A 192 -23.01 25.54 8.54
N LYS A 193 -22.87 25.66 9.85
CA LYS A 193 -23.24 24.62 10.80
C LYS A 193 -23.96 25.27 11.97
N GLY A 194 -25.03 24.65 12.44
CA GLY A 194 -25.86 25.21 13.49
C GLY A 194 -26.35 24.16 14.45
N TRP A 195 -26.61 24.58 15.68
CA TRP A 195 -27.20 23.76 16.74
C TRP A 195 -28.16 24.61 17.56
N GLY A 196 -29.46 24.27 17.50
CA GLY A 196 -30.51 25.10 18.11
C GLY A 196 -30.49 26.53 17.55
N PRO A 197 -30.50 27.59 18.38
CA PRO A 197 -30.49 28.98 17.91
C PRO A 197 -29.12 29.48 17.42
N PHE A 198 -28.06 28.66 17.51
CA PHE A 198 -26.70 29.06 17.21
C PHE A 198 -26.28 28.63 15.81
N THR A 199 -25.64 29.53 15.06
CA THR A 199 -25.03 29.21 13.76
C THR A 199 -23.58 29.71 13.73
N VAL A 200 -22.70 28.89 13.16
CA VAL A 200 -21.30 29.23 12.89
C VAL A 200 -21.07 29.08 11.39
N ASP A 201 -20.56 30.14 10.77
CA ASP A 201 -20.12 30.15 9.39
C ASP A 201 -18.59 30.13 9.35
N LEU A 202 -18.02 29.01 8.90
CA LEU A 202 -16.59 28.83 8.69
C LEU A 202 -16.20 28.90 7.21
N SER A 203 -17.13 29.29 6.32
CA SER A 203 -16.88 29.33 4.88
C SER A 203 -15.66 30.19 4.53
N ALA A 204 -15.58 31.40 5.10
CA ALA A 204 -14.46 32.31 4.86
C ALA A 204 -13.13 31.79 5.42
N LEU A 205 -13.19 30.96 6.47
CA LEU A 205 -12.02 30.33 7.06
C LEU A 205 -11.52 29.19 6.17
N ILE A 206 -12.38 28.24 5.79
CA ILE A 206 -12.01 27.11 4.94
C ILE A 206 -11.52 27.59 3.56
N ARG A 207 -12.19 28.61 2.98
CA ARG A 207 -11.77 29.22 1.71
C ARG A 207 -10.41 29.94 1.79
N SER A 208 -9.91 30.24 3.00
CA SER A 208 -8.57 30.80 3.17
C SER A 208 -7.47 29.74 3.08
N PHE A 209 -7.78 28.48 3.35
CA PHE A 209 -6.80 27.39 3.39
C PHE A 209 -6.45 26.91 1.97
N THR A 210 -5.17 26.98 1.60
CA THR A 210 -4.70 26.45 0.31
C THR A 210 -4.86 24.93 0.24
N SER A 211 -4.64 24.23 1.36
CA SER A 211 -4.82 22.78 1.47
C SER A 211 -6.25 22.33 1.11
N ALA A 212 -7.27 23.13 1.44
CA ALA A 212 -8.65 22.82 1.10
C ALA A 212 -8.88 22.77 -0.43
N TYR A 213 -8.23 23.66 -1.19
CA TYR A 213 -8.25 23.60 -2.65
C TYR A 213 -7.48 22.39 -3.18
N GLN A 214 -6.38 22.00 -2.53
CA GLN A 214 -5.62 20.80 -2.90
C GLN A 214 -6.35 19.47 -2.61
N LEU A 215 -7.50 19.52 -1.93
CA LEU A 215 -8.42 18.38 -1.78
C LEU A 215 -9.54 18.35 -2.83
N LEU A 216 -9.57 19.31 -3.77
CA LEU A 216 -10.55 19.33 -4.85
C LEU A 216 -10.39 18.14 -5.80
N PRO A 217 -11.50 17.62 -6.37
CA PRO A 217 -11.45 16.57 -7.37
C PRO A 217 -10.50 16.88 -8.54
N SER A 218 -9.58 15.96 -8.81
CA SER A 218 -8.69 15.99 -9.97
C SER A 218 -9.08 14.96 -11.04
N TYR A 219 -10.31 14.44 -10.95
CA TYR A 219 -10.98 13.57 -11.91
C TYR A 219 -12.24 14.23 -12.48
N ARG A 220 -12.79 13.65 -13.54
CA ARG A 220 -14.03 14.14 -14.17
C ARG A 220 -15.23 13.81 -13.28
N CYS A 221 -15.80 14.81 -12.61
CA CYS A 221 -16.87 14.60 -11.62
C CYS A 221 -18.03 15.59 -11.73
N MET A 222 -17.96 16.55 -12.65
CA MET A 222 -18.99 17.55 -12.86
C MET A 222 -19.93 17.12 -13.98
N ALA A 223 -21.25 17.12 -13.74
CA ALA A 223 -22.21 16.77 -14.79
C ALA A 223 -22.17 17.81 -15.93
N GLY A 224 -22.01 17.34 -17.16
CA GLY A 224 -22.19 18.13 -18.38
C GLY A 224 -23.60 17.98 -18.96
N ASP A 225 -23.97 18.89 -19.85
CA ASP A 225 -25.31 18.95 -20.45
C ASP A 225 -25.65 17.75 -21.37
N ASP A 226 -24.61 17.06 -21.86
CA ASP A 226 -24.68 15.90 -22.77
C ASP A 226 -24.58 14.55 -22.03
N GLY A 227 -24.70 14.56 -20.69
CA GLY A 227 -24.52 13.36 -19.87
C GLY A 227 -23.05 12.96 -19.68
N SER A 228 -22.09 13.77 -20.14
CA SER A 228 -20.67 13.58 -19.85
C SER A 228 -20.30 14.01 -18.43
N TRP A 229 -19.11 13.59 -18.00
CA TRP A 229 -18.48 14.07 -16.78
C TRP A 229 -17.29 14.97 -17.13
N LEU A 230 -17.29 16.18 -16.61
CA LEU A 230 -16.29 17.22 -16.85
C LEU A 230 -15.33 17.33 -15.66
N ALA A 231 -14.08 17.71 -15.95
CA ALA A 231 -13.12 18.12 -14.93
C ALA A 231 -13.47 19.52 -14.40
N LEU A 232 -12.99 19.88 -13.21
CA LEU A 232 -13.34 21.18 -12.59
C LEU A 232 -12.90 22.39 -13.39
N ASP A 233 -11.81 22.28 -14.13
CA ASP A 233 -11.24 23.35 -14.96
C ASP A 233 -11.66 23.24 -16.44
N HIS A 234 -12.73 22.51 -16.73
CA HIS A 234 -13.30 22.44 -18.07
C HIS A 234 -13.95 23.78 -18.46
N GLU A 235 -13.75 24.23 -19.69
CA GLU A 235 -14.20 25.54 -20.20
C GLU A 235 -15.71 25.78 -20.11
N LYS A 236 -16.51 24.71 -20.15
CA LYS A 236 -17.98 24.77 -20.01
C LYS A 236 -18.47 25.06 -18.58
N LEU A 237 -17.59 24.99 -17.57
CA LEU A 237 -17.95 25.26 -16.18
C LEU A 237 -17.63 26.72 -15.84
N ASP A 238 -18.68 27.49 -15.54
CA ASP A 238 -18.52 28.84 -15.04
C ASP A 238 -18.62 28.86 -13.50
N TRP A 239 -17.51 29.15 -12.85
CA TRP A 239 -17.45 29.31 -11.40
C TRP A 239 -17.71 30.74 -10.93
N SER A 240 -17.94 31.68 -11.88
CA SER A 240 -18.26 33.06 -11.55
C SER A 240 -19.52 33.14 -10.69
N GLY A 241 -19.49 34.00 -9.67
CA GLY A 241 -20.58 34.12 -8.70
C GLY A 241 -20.68 33.01 -7.65
N THR A 242 -19.85 31.97 -7.71
CA THR A 242 -19.70 30.96 -6.63
C THR A 242 -18.72 31.43 -5.55
N GLY A 243 -18.60 30.67 -4.46
CA GLY A 243 -17.59 30.91 -3.43
C GLY A 243 -16.19 30.35 -3.72
N LEU A 244 -15.99 29.72 -4.88
CA LEU A 244 -14.75 29.06 -5.26
C LEU A 244 -13.79 30.06 -5.92
N ASP A 245 -12.57 30.19 -5.38
CA ASP A 245 -11.51 30.95 -6.04
C ASP A 245 -10.97 30.15 -7.25
N ALA A 246 -11.21 30.67 -8.46
CA ALA A 246 -10.84 30.00 -9.70
C ALA A 246 -9.32 29.88 -9.88
N GLY A 247 -8.54 30.87 -9.41
CA GLY A 247 -7.08 30.84 -9.49
C GLY A 247 -6.49 29.74 -8.62
N ARG A 248 -6.96 29.64 -7.37
CA ARG A 248 -6.56 28.58 -6.42
C ARG A 248 -7.03 27.20 -6.85
N MET A 249 -8.26 27.08 -7.37
CA MET A 249 -8.75 25.82 -7.94
C MET A 249 -7.86 25.36 -9.10
N SER A 250 -7.57 26.25 -10.04
CA SER A 250 -6.73 25.95 -11.21
C SER A 250 -5.31 25.55 -10.79
N ALA A 251 -4.73 26.23 -9.79
CA ALA A 251 -3.43 25.87 -9.22
C ALA A 251 -3.43 24.48 -8.56
N ALA A 252 -4.47 24.14 -7.80
CA ALA A 252 -4.62 22.83 -7.17
C ALA A 252 -4.76 21.71 -8.20
N VAL A 253 -5.58 21.90 -9.24
CA VAL A 253 -5.74 20.92 -10.33
C VAL A 253 -4.42 20.72 -11.08
N ARG A 254 -3.67 21.81 -11.36
CA ARG A 254 -2.33 21.72 -11.96
C ARG A 254 -1.35 20.93 -11.08
N LEU A 255 -1.35 21.15 -9.77
CA LEU A 255 -0.48 20.41 -8.86
C LEU A 255 -0.77 18.91 -8.90
N HIS A 256 -2.05 18.51 -8.91
CA HIS A 256 -2.43 17.09 -9.03
C HIS A 256 -1.98 16.47 -10.34
N ARG A 257 -2.09 17.20 -11.47
CA ARG A 257 -1.57 16.72 -12.76
C ARG A 257 -0.06 16.58 -12.74
N HIS A 258 0.64 17.61 -12.26
CA HIS A 258 2.09 17.57 -12.14
C HIS A 258 2.59 16.41 -11.27
N LEU A 259 1.92 16.12 -10.16
CA LEU A 259 2.21 14.95 -9.34
C LEU A 259 2.05 13.63 -10.11
N ARG A 260 0.99 13.50 -10.92
CA ARG A 260 0.80 12.31 -11.75
C ARG A 260 1.86 12.17 -12.84
N ASP A 261 2.21 13.27 -13.49
CA ASP A 261 3.27 13.28 -14.50
C ASP A 261 4.62 12.86 -13.88
N ALA A 262 4.95 13.37 -12.67
CA ALA A 262 6.17 12.98 -11.96
C ALA A 262 6.19 11.48 -11.59
N VAL A 263 5.05 10.92 -11.19
CA VAL A 263 4.91 9.48 -10.93
C VAL A 263 5.14 8.68 -12.21
N ASP A 264 4.51 9.09 -13.32
CA ASP A 264 4.63 8.38 -14.60
C ASP A 264 6.07 8.42 -15.13
N GLU A 265 6.78 9.54 -14.94
CA GLU A 265 8.22 9.64 -15.25
C GLU A 265 9.06 8.73 -14.35
N ARG A 266 8.80 8.68 -13.04
CA ARG A 266 9.50 7.76 -12.14
C ARG A 266 9.27 6.30 -12.53
N LEU A 267 8.05 5.92 -12.89
CA LEU A 267 7.71 4.54 -13.27
C LEU A 267 8.40 4.07 -14.55
N LYS A 268 8.89 5.00 -15.39
CA LYS A 268 9.72 4.69 -16.56
C LYS A 268 11.19 4.44 -16.20
N SER A 269 11.63 4.84 -15.00
CA SER A 269 13.00 4.61 -14.55
C SER A 269 13.23 3.15 -14.12
N GLU A 270 14.46 2.65 -14.28
CA GLU A 270 14.84 1.28 -13.88
C GLU A 270 15.07 1.11 -12.37
N HIS A 271 14.77 2.13 -11.56
CA HIS A 271 15.01 2.09 -10.13
C HIS A 271 13.88 1.41 -9.37
N ASP A 272 14.27 0.56 -8.41
CA ASP A 272 13.35 0.05 -7.40
C ASP A 272 12.77 1.24 -6.61
N GLY A 273 11.48 1.49 -6.82
CA GLY A 273 10.74 2.53 -6.11
C GLY A 273 10.39 2.13 -4.68
N TYR A 274 9.21 2.53 -4.23
CA TYR A 274 8.65 2.17 -2.94
C TYR A 274 7.35 1.38 -3.12
N ASP A 275 7.03 0.54 -2.16
CA ASP A 275 5.75 -0.18 -2.14
C ASP A 275 4.63 0.72 -1.61
N ILE A 276 3.41 0.56 -2.10
CA ILE A 276 2.25 1.35 -1.71
C ILE A 276 1.16 0.40 -1.24
N ARG A 277 0.59 0.70 -0.08
CA ARG A 277 -0.43 -0.10 0.60
C ARG A 277 -1.65 0.75 0.92
N PRO A 278 -2.57 0.94 -0.05
CA PRO A 278 -3.79 1.70 0.17
C PRO A 278 -4.77 0.94 1.05
N VAL A 279 -5.10 1.51 2.21
CA VAL A 279 -6.23 1.11 3.06
C VAL A 279 -7.43 1.98 2.70
N ILE A 280 -8.43 1.34 2.09
CA ILE A 280 -9.58 1.97 1.47
C ILE A 280 -10.82 1.66 2.30
N GLY A 281 -11.51 2.70 2.77
CA GLY A 281 -12.86 2.53 3.28
C GLY A 281 -13.85 2.39 2.13
N ASP A 282 -14.76 1.43 2.24
CA ASP A 282 -15.81 1.16 1.25
C ASP A 282 -17.19 0.94 1.92
N PHE A 283 -18.23 0.80 1.10
CA PHE A 283 -19.62 0.55 1.48
C PHE A 283 -20.36 1.71 2.17
N GLN A 284 -19.71 2.86 2.39
CA GLN A 284 -20.38 4.04 2.93
C GLN A 284 -20.95 4.93 1.81
N PRO A 285 -22.16 5.51 1.98
CA PRO A 285 -22.66 6.53 1.08
C PRO A 285 -21.68 7.70 1.02
N THR A 286 -21.10 7.93 -0.17
CA THR A 286 -20.03 8.89 -0.38
C THR A 286 -20.34 9.71 -1.63
N LYS A 287 -19.94 10.99 -1.65
CA LYS A 287 -20.18 11.86 -2.81
C LYS A 287 -19.14 11.61 -3.90
N TRP A 288 -19.61 11.23 -5.08
CA TRP A 288 -18.79 10.87 -6.25
C TRP A 288 -18.75 11.95 -7.31
N ALA A 289 -19.83 12.72 -7.44
CA ALA A 289 -19.99 13.73 -8.46
C ALA A 289 -20.73 14.95 -7.93
N ALA A 290 -20.77 15.99 -8.74
CA ALA A 290 -21.64 17.13 -8.52
C ALA A 290 -22.19 17.67 -9.85
N ARG A 291 -23.27 18.43 -9.77
CA ARG A 291 -23.73 19.30 -10.85
C ARG A 291 -23.78 20.74 -10.38
N LEU A 292 -23.45 21.66 -11.27
CA LEU A 292 -23.59 23.08 -11.00
C LEU A 292 -25.07 23.46 -11.09
N ALA A 293 -25.59 24.12 -10.07
CA ALA A 293 -26.98 24.56 -9.95
C ALA A 293 -26.99 26.04 -9.55
N GLY A 294 -26.92 26.93 -10.55
CA GLY A 294 -26.70 28.36 -10.33
C GLY A 294 -25.32 28.59 -9.70
N ASN A 295 -25.28 29.29 -8.56
CA ASN A 295 -24.04 29.57 -7.83
C ASN A 295 -23.65 28.52 -6.77
N LYS A 296 -24.29 27.35 -6.83
CA LYS A 296 -24.10 26.23 -5.90
C LYS A 296 -23.79 24.94 -6.64
N VAL A 297 -23.26 23.97 -5.92
CA VAL A 297 -23.16 22.59 -6.40
C VAL A 297 -24.17 21.70 -5.69
N GLU A 298 -24.83 20.83 -6.45
CA GLU A 298 -25.61 19.72 -5.91
C GLU A 298 -24.77 18.46 -6.03
N THR A 299 -24.56 17.75 -4.92
CA THR A 299 -23.67 16.59 -4.86
C THR A 299 -24.44 15.30 -5.12
N LEU A 300 -23.82 14.39 -5.87
CA LEU A 300 -24.34 13.10 -6.26
C LEU A 300 -23.50 12.00 -5.62
N THR A 301 -24.15 10.98 -5.05
CA THR A 301 -23.47 9.84 -4.43
C THR A 301 -23.09 8.74 -5.42
N VAL A 302 -23.53 8.87 -6.67
CA VAL A 302 -23.27 7.93 -7.77
C VAL A 302 -23.00 8.72 -9.05
N ARG A 303 -22.13 8.18 -9.91
CA ARG A 303 -21.89 8.70 -11.27
C ARG A 303 -22.46 7.80 -12.37
N GLY A 304 -22.62 6.51 -12.05
CA GLY A 304 -23.17 5.49 -12.92
C GLY A 304 -23.32 4.17 -12.17
N PRO A 305 -23.84 3.11 -12.83
CA PRO A 305 -23.92 1.78 -12.25
C PRO A 305 -22.55 1.29 -11.77
N GLY A 306 -22.45 0.84 -10.51
CA GLY A 306 -21.18 0.37 -9.93
C GLY A 306 -20.18 1.47 -9.51
N GLU A 307 -20.45 2.74 -9.84
CA GLU A 307 -19.63 3.89 -9.45
C GLU A 307 -20.16 4.53 -8.16
N SER A 308 -20.02 3.80 -7.05
CA SER A 308 -20.51 4.17 -5.72
C SER A 308 -19.58 3.62 -4.62
N GLY A 309 -19.87 4.00 -3.36
CA GLY A 309 -19.12 3.54 -2.20
C GLY A 309 -17.93 4.44 -1.85
N GLY A 310 -17.09 4.01 -0.91
CA GLY A 310 -16.10 4.85 -0.24
C GLY A 310 -16.31 4.89 1.27
N ASP A 311 -15.66 5.85 1.92
CA ASP A 311 -15.58 5.93 3.39
C ASP A 311 -16.49 7.01 4.01
N GLY A 312 -17.40 7.58 3.21
CA GLY A 312 -18.30 8.67 3.58
C GLY A 312 -17.71 10.06 3.31
N THR A 313 -16.42 10.15 2.96
CA THR A 313 -15.74 11.39 2.59
C THR A 313 -15.06 11.27 1.22
N VAL A 314 -14.27 10.22 1.04
CA VAL A 314 -13.46 9.97 -0.14
C VAL A 314 -14.08 8.83 -0.94
N PRO A 315 -14.47 9.06 -2.21
CA PRO A 315 -15.02 8.01 -3.04
C PRO A 315 -13.94 6.97 -3.32
N LYS A 316 -14.32 5.69 -3.41
CA LYS A 316 -13.40 4.56 -3.60
C LYS A 316 -12.40 4.75 -4.76
N LEU A 317 -12.82 5.37 -5.86
CA LEU A 317 -11.92 5.64 -7.00
C LEU A 317 -10.78 6.60 -6.64
N SER A 318 -11.03 7.50 -5.69
CA SER A 318 -10.09 8.55 -5.28
C SER A 318 -9.16 8.09 -4.16
N SER A 319 -9.50 6.98 -3.49
CA SER A 319 -8.69 6.41 -2.40
C SER A 319 -7.53 5.52 -2.85
N ILE A 320 -7.31 5.41 -4.17
CA ILE A 320 -6.20 4.65 -4.77
C ILE A 320 -5.42 5.57 -5.72
N PRO A 321 -4.08 5.51 -5.75
CA PRO A 321 -3.31 6.30 -6.71
C PRO A 321 -3.44 5.72 -8.12
N HIS A 322 -3.21 6.56 -9.14
CA HIS A 322 -3.55 6.20 -10.53
C HIS A 322 -2.72 5.02 -11.05
N GLU A 323 -1.48 4.88 -10.59
CA GLU A 323 -0.60 3.78 -11.00
C GLU A 323 -1.02 2.40 -10.46
N LEU A 324 -1.91 2.34 -9.46
CA LEU A 324 -2.43 1.09 -8.88
C LEU A 324 -3.90 0.85 -9.16
N MET A 325 -4.58 1.81 -9.79
CA MET A 325 -6.02 1.80 -10.02
C MET A 325 -6.44 0.60 -10.88
N THR A 326 -5.64 0.26 -11.89
CA THR A 326 -5.86 -0.95 -12.69
C THR A 326 -5.52 -2.19 -11.87
N GLY A 327 -6.53 -3.01 -11.59
CA GLY A 327 -6.39 -4.25 -10.83
C GLY A 327 -6.29 -4.07 -9.32
N TRP A 328 -6.41 -2.85 -8.80
CA TRP A 328 -6.42 -2.55 -7.35
C TRP A 328 -5.23 -3.16 -6.60
N LYS A 329 -4.04 -3.07 -7.21
CA LYS A 329 -2.83 -3.70 -6.68
C LYS A 329 -2.55 -3.21 -5.26
N ASN A 330 -2.29 -4.16 -4.36
CA ASN A 330 -1.94 -3.92 -2.96
C ASN A 330 -2.99 -3.16 -2.13
N ALA A 331 -4.21 -2.96 -2.66
CA ALA A 331 -5.29 -2.30 -1.95
C ALA A 331 -5.98 -3.27 -0.97
N ALA A 332 -6.37 -2.75 0.19
CA ALA A 332 -7.19 -3.45 1.17
C ALA A 332 -8.46 -2.64 1.45
N PHE A 333 -9.60 -3.33 1.49
CA PHE A 333 -10.92 -2.71 1.60
C PHE A 333 -11.55 -3.00 2.95
N PHE A 334 -12.08 -1.97 3.59
CA PHE A 334 -12.69 -2.05 4.92
C PHE A 334 -14.04 -1.34 4.94
N SER A 335 -15.04 -1.94 5.56
CA SER A 335 -16.38 -1.34 5.69
C SER A 335 -16.43 -0.28 6.81
N GLN A 336 -15.55 0.73 6.74
CA GLN A 336 -15.33 1.70 7.81
C GLN A 336 -15.41 3.15 7.29
N LYS A 337 -15.75 4.09 8.19
CA LYS A 337 -15.84 5.53 7.89
C LYS A 337 -14.48 6.21 7.95
N HIS A 338 -14.33 7.30 7.18
CA HIS A 338 -13.11 8.07 7.01
C HIS A 338 -12.38 8.37 8.33
N GLY A 339 -13.09 9.00 9.29
CA GLY A 339 -12.51 9.44 10.55
C GLY A 339 -12.14 8.33 11.54
N SER A 340 -12.49 7.08 11.25
CA SER A 340 -12.27 5.91 12.11
C SER A 340 -11.37 4.84 11.49
N LEU A 341 -11.04 4.94 10.19
CA LEU A 341 -10.22 3.96 9.47
C LEU A 341 -8.90 3.67 10.18
N GLN A 342 -8.20 4.70 10.63
CA GLN A 342 -6.92 4.60 11.33
C GLN A 342 -7.01 3.92 12.70
N ASN A 343 -8.19 3.80 13.30
CA ASN A 343 -8.36 3.23 14.64
C ASN A 343 -9.17 1.92 14.64
N ASP A 344 -9.54 1.42 13.47
CA ASP A 344 -10.28 0.17 13.31
C ASP A 344 -9.36 -1.04 13.57
N ASP A 345 -9.79 -1.98 14.40
CA ASP A 345 -8.95 -3.14 14.78
C ASP A 345 -8.56 -4.00 13.56
N PRO A 346 -9.49 -4.38 12.65
CA PRO A 346 -9.13 -5.06 11.41
C PRO A 346 -8.09 -4.31 10.56
N VAL A 347 -8.18 -2.98 10.49
CA VAL A 347 -7.20 -2.16 9.77
C VAL A 347 -5.83 -2.24 10.45
N LEU A 348 -5.79 -2.10 11.78
CA LEU A 348 -4.56 -2.20 12.56
C LEU A 348 -3.92 -3.60 12.47
N ASP A 349 -4.74 -4.66 12.38
CA ASP A 349 -4.28 -6.03 12.17
C ASP A 349 -3.65 -6.19 10.78
N HIS A 350 -4.29 -5.63 9.74
CA HIS A 350 -3.77 -5.67 8.37
C HIS A 350 -2.44 -4.92 8.22
N VAL A 351 -2.36 -3.69 8.73
CA VAL A 351 -1.11 -2.90 8.74
C VAL A 351 -0.05 -3.58 9.60
N GLY A 352 -0.49 -4.16 10.73
CA GLY A 352 0.24 -5.13 11.54
C GLY A 352 0.98 -6.17 10.71
N GLY A 353 0.24 -6.89 9.87
CA GLY A 353 0.75 -7.92 8.99
C GLY A 353 1.71 -7.39 7.92
N ILE A 354 1.38 -6.29 7.24
CA ILE A 354 2.24 -5.71 6.19
C ILE A 354 3.63 -5.37 6.74
N LEU A 355 3.67 -4.66 7.87
CA LEU A 355 4.92 -4.14 8.39
C LEU A 355 5.77 -5.21 9.10
N THR A 356 5.17 -6.28 9.62
CA THR A 356 5.90 -7.40 10.24
C THR A 356 6.32 -8.47 9.23
N THR A 357 5.55 -8.70 8.16
CA THR A 357 5.89 -9.68 7.12
C THR A 357 7.15 -9.25 6.34
N ALA A 358 7.40 -7.94 6.21
CA ALA A 358 8.66 -7.41 5.66
C ALA A 358 9.92 -7.81 6.45
N VAL A 359 9.77 -8.29 7.70
CA VAL A 359 10.87 -8.75 8.58
C VAL A 359 11.06 -10.27 8.51
N LEU A 360 10.05 -11.00 8.06
CA LEU A 360 10.18 -12.45 7.87
C LEU A 360 10.97 -12.69 6.59
N ALA A 361 12.16 -13.26 6.73
CA ALA A 361 12.73 -14.00 5.61
C ALA A 361 11.68 -15.04 5.20
N PRO A 362 11.33 -15.18 3.92
CA PRO A 362 10.53 -16.30 3.50
C PRO A 362 11.18 -17.54 4.11
N PRO A 363 10.42 -18.48 4.71
CA PRO A 363 11.01 -19.77 5.02
C PRO A 363 11.72 -20.26 3.76
N ASN A 364 12.78 -21.04 3.91
CA ASN A 364 13.36 -21.75 2.79
C ASN A 364 12.28 -22.75 2.31
N VAL A 365 11.29 -22.23 1.59
CA VAL A 365 10.36 -22.99 0.78
C VAL A 365 11.31 -23.51 -0.28
N PHE A 366 11.76 -24.74 -0.06
CA PHE A 366 12.69 -25.45 -0.93
C PHE A 366 12.38 -25.06 -2.37
N PRO A 367 13.40 -24.77 -3.21
CA PRO A 367 13.13 -24.45 -4.59
C PRO A 367 12.19 -25.52 -5.14
N ALA A 368 11.05 -25.11 -5.70
CA ALA A 368 10.30 -25.94 -6.64
C ALA A 368 11.12 -26.04 -7.93
N VAL A 369 12.39 -26.41 -7.82
CA VAL A 369 13.22 -26.82 -8.94
C VAL A 369 13.11 -28.33 -8.91
N ASN A 370 12.43 -28.79 -9.93
CA ASN A 370 11.98 -30.15 -10.09
C ASN A 370 12.68 -30.60 -11.38
N GLU A 371 14.02 -30.64 -11.33
CA GLU A 371 14.84 -30.93 -12.50
C GLU A 371 14.42 -32.27 -13.08
N SER A 372 14.26 -32.33 -14.40
CA SER A 372 13.94 -33.56 -15.09
C SER A 372 15.12 -34.54 -15.02
N VAL A 373 14.81 -35.82 -14.92
CA VAL A 373 15.79 -36.91 -14.99
C VAL A 373 15.62 -37.62 -16.32
N ALA A 374 16.71 -37.76 -17.08
CA ALA A 374 16.79 -38.70 -18.18
C ALA A 374 17.18 -40.07 -17.62
N LEU A 375 16.47 -41.12 -18.03
CA LEU A 375 16.72 -42.51 -17.64
C LEU A 375 16.98 -43.33 -18.90
N LEU A 376 18.01 -44.18 -18.85
CA LEU A 376 18.34 -45.19 -19.84
C LEU A 376 18.48 -46.53 -19.12
N VAL A 377 17.69 -47.49 -19.55
CA VAL A 377 17.75 -48.88 -19.14
C VAL A 377 17.30 -49.72 -20.34
N ASP A 378 18.02 -50.80 -20.62
CA ASP A 378 17.74 -51.70 -21.73
C ASP A 378 17.28 -53.06 -21.18
N ASP A 379 16.52 -53.81 -21.97
CA ASP A 379 16.19 -55.22 -21.67
C ASP A 379 17.46 -56.07 -21.75
N VAL A 380 17.58 -57.05 -20.85
CA VAL A 380 18.78 -57.88 -20.72
C VAL A 380 18.44 -59.35 -20.51
N THR A 381 19.42 -60.21 -20.69
CA THR A 381 19.35 -61.63 -20.37
C THR A 381 19.80 -61.89 -18.93
N THR A 382 19.46 -63.06 -18.36
CA THR A 382 19.97 -63.49 -17.05
C THR A 382 21.49 -63.65 -16.99
N ALA A 383 22.17 -63.67 -18.14
CA ALA A 383 23.61 -63.80 -18.27
C ALA A 383 24.38 -62.46 -18.23
N GLU A 384 23.68 -61.33 -18.36
CA GLU A 384 24.29 -60.00 -18.41
C GLU A 384 23.71 -59.05 -17.35
N PRO A 385 24.50 -58.08 -16.87
CA PRO A 385 24.00 -57.12 -15.88
C PRO A 385 22.96 -56.17 -16.46
N LEU A 386 21.92 -55.88 -15.68
CA LEU A 386 21.05 -54.74 -15.95
C LEU A 386 21.77 -53.44 -15.58
N VAL A 387 22.11 -52.64 -16.59
CA VAL A 387 22.78 -51.34 -16.40
C VAL A 387 21.74 -50.23 -16.37
N ILE A 388 21.67 -49.50 -15.26
CA ILE A 388 20.77 -48.36 -15.09
C ILE A 388 21.60 -47.08 -15.15
N ARG A 389 21.33 -46.23 -16.13
CA ARG A 389 22.00 -44.92 -16.28
C ARG A 389 20.97 -43.80 -16.16
N ALA A 390 21.30 -42.77 -15.39
CA ALA A 390 20.46 -41.59 -15.27
C ALA A 390 21.26 -40.28 -15.24
N ARG A 391 20.66 -39.19 -15.70
CA ARG A 391 21.27 -37.85 -15.72
C ARG A 391 20.24 -36.79 -15.42
N THR A 392 20.64 -35.73 -14.73
CA THR A 392 19.81 -34.58 -14.39
C THR A 392 20.63 -33.29 -14.51
N GLY A 393 19.94 -32.15 -14.73
CA GLY A 393 20.55 -30.82 -14.69
C GLY A 393 20.98 -30.40 -13.27
N ALA A 394 20.51 -31.10 -12.23
CA ALA A 394 20.93 -30.88 -10.85
C ALA A 394 22.31 -31.52 -10.58
N GLU A 395 23.39 -30.79 -10.85
CA GLU A 395 24.79 -31.29 -10.74
C GLU A 395 25.15 -31.89 -9.37
N ALA A 396 24.51 -31.43 -8.29
CA ALA A 396 24.74 -31.92 -6.93
C ALA A 396 23.84 -33.09 -6.52
N ALA A 397 22.88 -33.50 -7.35
CA ALA A 397 21.91 -34.55 -7.00
C ALA A 397 22.58 -35.93 -6.97
N ARG A 398 22.34 -36.68 -5.88
CA ARG A 398 22.79 -38.07 -5.73
C ARG A 398 21.63 -39.00 -6.10
N LEU A 399 21.62 -39.51 -7.33
CA LEU A 399 20.52 -40.32 -7.86
C LEU A 399 20.51 -41.72 -7.23
N VAL A 400 19.31 -42.23 -6.97
CA VAL A 400 19.07 -43.58 -6.47
C VAL A 400 18.02 -44.25 -7.35
N ALA A 401 18.33 -45.45 -7.86
CA ALA A 401 17.36 -46.30 -8.54
C ALA A 401 16.65 -47.21 -7.53
N THR A 402 15.33 -47.19 -7.52
CA THR A 402 14.51 -48.22 -6.89
C THR A 402 14.09 -49.22 -7.97
N VAL A 403 14.42 -50.50 -7.78
CA VAL A 403 14.11 -51.60 -8.71
C VAL A 403 13.11 -52.52 -8.04
N GLU A 404 11.97 -52.74 -8.68
CA GLU A 404 10.83 -53.49 -8.15
C GLU A 404 10.34 -54.52 -9.17
N PRO A 405 10.24 -55.82 -8.81
CA PRO A 405 9.60 -56.83 -9.66
C PRO A 405 8.15 -56.47 -9.98
N VAL A 406 7.76 -56.44 -11.26
CA VAL A 406 6.39 -56.10 -11.67
C VAL A 406 5.38 -57.16 -11.20
N ALA A 407 5.78 -58.43 -11.17
CA ALA A 407 4.98 -59.55 -10.67
C ALA A 407 4.78 -59.54 -9.14
N GLY A 408 5.40 -58.59 -8.43
CA GLY A 408 5.38 -58.49 -6.98
C GLY A 408 6.61 -59.13 -6.33
N GLY A 409 7.17 -58.46 -5.32
CA GLY A 409 8.39 -58.88 -4.63
C GLY A 409 9.04 -57.73 -3.87
N PRO A 410 10.18 -57.97 -3.20
CA PRO A 410 10.88 -56.92 -2.46
C PRO A 410 11.54 -55.92 -3.41
N SER A 411 11.22 -54.64 -3.25
CA SER A 411 11.93 -53.56 -3.95
C SER A 411 13.31 -53.32 -3.34
N ARG A 412 14.29 -52.98 -4.18
CA ARG A 412 15.67 -52.71 -3.77
C ARG A 412 16.13 -51.34 -4.24
N ARG A 413 16.94 -50.67 -3.43
CA ARG A 413 17.47 -49.34 -3.73
C ARG A 413 18.96 -49.43 -4.04
N HIS A 414 19.36 -48.82 -5.15
CA HIS A 414 20.72 -48.86 -5.67
C HIS A 414 21.19 -47.42 -5.90
N PRO A 415 22.17 -46.91 -5.14
CA PRO A 415 22.74 -45.59 -5.38
C PRO A 415 23.56 -45.61 -6.68
N LEU A 416 23.43 -44.56 -7.49
CA LEU A 416 24.17 -44.43 -8.74
C LEU A 416 25.50 -43.70 -8.48
N SER A 417 26.53 -44.07 -9.24
CA SER A 417 27.86 -43.46 -9.19
C SER A 417 28.10 -42.62 -10.45
N THR A 418 28.65 -41.42 -10.30
CA THR A 418 28.94 -40.51 -11.42
C THR A 418 30.00 -41.11 -12.35
N THR A 419 29.72 -41.08 -13.64
CA THR A 419 30.61 -41.52 -14.73
C THR A 419 31.29 -40.30 -15.38
N VAL A 420 32.39 -40.55 -16.11
CA VAL A 420 33.22 -39.50 -16.74
C VAL A 420 32.49 -38.68 -17.81
N ASP A 421 31.40 -39.20 -18.37
CA ASP A 421 30.56 -38.56 -19.39
C ASP A 421 29.36 -37.80 -18.79
N GLY A 422 29.34 -37.59 -17.48
CA GLY A 422 28.34 -36.78 -16.77
C GLY A 422 27.02 -37.50 -16.49
N TRP A 423 26.94 -38.81 -16.75
CA TRP A 423 25.84 -39.66 -16.27
C TRP A 423 26.12 -40.16 -14.85
N GLN A 424 25.11 -40.73 -14.20
CA GLN A 424 25.26 -41.56 -13.01
C GLN A 424 24.78 -42.97 -13.35
N GLN A 425 25.45 -44.00 -12.84
CA GLN A 425 25.19 -45.39 -13.23
C GLN A 425 25.28 -46.36 -12.05
N THR A 426 24.49 -47.44 -12.13
CA THR A 426 24.66 -48.67 -11.34
C THR A 426 24.50 -49.88 -12.26
N SER A 427 25.10 -51.01 -11.88
CA SER A 427 25.02 -52.29 -12.59
C SER A 427 24.49 -53.35 -11.65
N LEU A 428 23.50 -54.14 -12.09
CA LEU A 428 22.84 -55.15 -11.28
C LEU A 428 23.02 -56.53 -11.91
N ASP A 429 23.80 -57.38 -11.25
CA ASP A 429 24.01 -58.78 -11.66
C ASP A 429 23.01 -59.72 -10.99
N GLY A 430 22.76 -60.88 -11.61
CA GLY A 430 22.03 -61.98 -10.99
C GLY A 430 20.55 -61.70 -10.73
N LEU A 431 19.93 -60.83 -11.53
CA LEU A 431 18.49 -60.64 -11.51
C LEU A 431 17.78 -61.89 -12.07
N THR A 432 16.68 -62.28 -11.44
CA THR A 432 15.84 -63.37 -11.94
C THR A 432 15.07 -62.92 -13.19
N ALA A 433 14.78 -63.85 -14.10
CA ALA A 433 13.99 -63.56 -15.29
C ALA A 433 12.56 -63.13 -14.91
N GLN A 434 12.23 -61.86 -15.20
CA GLN A 434 10.93 -61.20 -15.01
C GLN A 434 11.06 -59.73 -15.43
N ASP A 435 9.93 -59.02 -15.47
CA ASP A 435 9.91 -57.57 -15.67
C ASP A 435 10.18 -56.83 -14.37
N TYR A 436 10.96 -55.75 -14.46
CA TYR A 436 11.27 -54.85 -13.36
C TYR A 436 10.81 -53.44 -13.68
N ARG A 437 10.18 -52.79 -12.71
CA ARG A 437 9.95 -51.34 -12.72
C ARG A 437 11.14 -50.66 -12.06
N ILE A 438 11.79 -49.76 -12.79
CA ILE A 438 12.94 -48.99 -12.32
C ILE A 438 12.52 -47.53 -12.16
N THR A 439 12.60 -47.00 -10.94
CA THR A 439 12.31 -45.58 -10.65
C THR A 439 13.56 -44.90 -10.13
N VAL A 440 14.05 -43.88 -10.84
CA VAL A 440 15.19 -43.06 -10.39
C VAL A 440 14.71 -41.78 -9.73
N HIS A 441 15.24 -41.49 -8.54
CA HIS A 441 14.86 -40.31 -7.75
C HIS A 441 16.04 -39.77 -6.93
N ALA A 442 15.91 -38.51 -6.52
CA ALA A 442 16.75 -37.82 -5.55
C ALA A 442 15.98 -36.62 -4.96
N PRO A 443 16.43 -36.03 -3.84
CA PRO A 443 15.90 -34.74 -3.40
C PRO A 443 16.08 -33.66 -4.48
N GLY A 444 15.02 -32.93 -4.80
CA GLY A 444 15.06 -31.81 -5.77
C GLY A 444 15.02 -32.21 -7.25
N VAL A 445 14.70 -33.47 -7.57
CA VAL A 445 14.45 -33.92 -8.97
C VAL A 445 13.09 -34.58 -9.09
N HIS A 446 12.46 -34.47 -10.25
CA HIS A 446 11.26 -35.25 -10.55
C HIS A 446 11.63 -36.72 -10.79
N PRO A 447 11.03 -37.68 -10.05
CA PRO A 447 11.27 -39.09 -10.32
C PRO A 447 10.87 -39.47 -11.74
N VAL A 448 11.67 -40.32 -12.37
CA VAL A 448 11.37 -40.93 -13.67
C VAL A 448 11.33 -42.44 -13.51
N THR A 449 10.38 -43.06 -14.18
CA THR A 449 10.15 -44.51 -14.11
C THR A 449 10.17 -45.10 -15.51
N ASP A 450 10.83 -46.23 -15.66
CA ASP A 450 10.78 -47.07 -16.85
C ASP A 450 10.64 -48.55 -16.44
N VAL A 451 10.41 -49.43 -17.41
CA VAL A 451 10.33 -50.89 -17.22
C VAL A 451 11.40 -51.56 -18.07
N ALA A 452 12.08 -52.56 -17.51
CA ALA A 452 13.01 -53.41 -18.26
C ALA A 452 12.74 -54.88 -17.96
N SER A 453 12.82 -55.71 -18.98
CA SER A 453 12.66 -57.15 -18.90
C SER A 453 14.01 -57.82 -18.74
N VAL A 454 14.12 -58.71 -17.75
CA VAL A 454 15.24 -59.67 -17.65
C VAL A 454 14.73 -61.01 -18.15
N VAL A 455 15.43 -61.59 -19.12
CA VAL A 455 14.95 -62.75 -19.87
C VAL A 455 15.91 -63.93 -19.72
N ASP A 456 15.38 -65.13 -19.47
CA ASP A 456 16.15 -66.36 -19.53
C ASP A 456 16.11 -66.93 -20.96
N LEU A 457 17.22 -66.84 -21.68
CA LEU A 457 17.31 -67.34 -23.06
C LEU A 457 17.20 -68.87 -23.14
N ASP A 458 17.61 -69.60 -22.11
CA ASP A 458 17.51 -71.07 -22.07
C ASP A 458 16.05 -71.50 -21.86
N GLU A 459 15.25 -70.68 -21.18
CA GLU A 459 13.81 -70.87 -21.01
C GLU A 459 13.05 -70.52 -22.30
N ILE A 460 13.41 -69.43 -22.97
CA ILE A 460 12.85 -69.07 -24.28
C ILE A 460 13.16 -70.15 -25.32
N ALA A 461 14.41 -70.62 -25.43
CA ALA A 461 14.79 -71.67 -26.37
C ALA A 461 13.98 -72.96 -26.15
N ARG A 462 13.74 -73.35 -24.89
CA ARG A 462 12.88 -74.48 -24.52
C ARG A 462 11.40 -74.28 -24.86
N SER A 463 10.93 -73.04 -24.92
CA SER A 463 9.54 -72.71 -25.28
C SER A 463 9.28 -72.65 -26.79
N VAL A 464 10.34 -72.50 -27.60
CA VAL A 464 10.26 -72.40 -29.08
C VAL A 464 10.41 -73.77 -29.76
N ASP A 465 10.98 -74.77 -29.07
CA ASP A 465 11.08 -76.18 -29.51
C ASP A 465 9.87 -77.06 -29.12
N VAL A 466 8.71 -76.45 -28.81
CA VAL A 466 7.43 -77.14 -28.49
C VAL A 466 6.34 -76.85 -29.52
#